data_AF-A0A011PT72-F1
#
_entry.id   AF-A0A011PT72-F1
#
_cell.length_a   1.000
_cell.length_b   1.000
_cell.length_c   1.000
_cell.angle_alpha   90.00
_cell.angle_beta   90.00
_cell.angle_gamma   90.00
#
_symmetry.space_group_name_H-M   'P 1'
#
loop_
_entity.id
_entity.type
_entity.pdbx_description
1 polymer ?
#
loop_
_entity_poly.entity_id
_entity_poly.type
_entity_poly.pdbx_seq_one_letter_code
_entity_poly.pdbx_strand_id
1 'polypeptide(L)'
;MKKRTNYYQGLAADYSRPGLVEEPLKSDLIALAVNINKMQEKSLPAIDEDYTMARIEQENREWWPTHCEALRQGRGDILTGEYRQELVYFCQDGPFYGIEEQKVREQHWWALIAQPGVCMAWPIVMFHGEFVWFEWNCIDDQTSETLAKGSVSWVRRGHRGGCYFKGEQLTFYRDVFSSPELLQLITRN
;
A
#
# COMPACT_ATOMS: atom_id res chain seq x y z
N MET A 1 -29.53 4.73 9.58
CA MET A 1 -28.05 4.86 9.64
C MET A 1 -27.42 3.59 9.14
N LYS A 2 -26.43 3.68 8.25
CA LYS A 2 -25.62 2.51 7.87
C LYS A 2 -24.80 2.08 9.09
N LYS A 3 -24.74 0.77 9.39
CA LYS A 3 -23.88 0.25 10.47
C LYS A 3 -22.40 0.47 10.10
N ARG A 4 -21.53 0.63 11.10
CA ARG A 4 -20.07 0.65 10.90
C ARG A 4 -19.64 -0.67 10.25
N THR A 5 -18.75 -0.60 9.28
CA THR A 5 -18.18 -1.76 8.60
C THR A 5 -16.84 -2.11 9.23
N ASN A 6 -16.61 -3.38 9.56
CA ASN A 6 -15.27 -3.86 9.84
C ASN A 6 -14.62 -4.29 8.53
N TYR A 7 -13.66 -3.51 8.04
CA TYR A 7 -12.98 -3.76 6.75
C TYR A 7 -12.09 -5.00 6.76
N TYR A 8 -11.70 -5.49 7.93
CA TYR A 8 -10.87 -6.69 8.09
C TYR A 8 -11.66 -7.96 8.34
N GLN A 9 -13.00 -7.87 8.36
CA GLN A 9 -13.84 -9.05 8.55
C GLN A 9 -13.60 -10.07 7.42
N GLY A 10 -13.15 -11.26 7.80
CA GLY A 10 -12.85 -12.35 6.87
C GLY A 10 -11.45 -12.30 6.24
N LEU A 11 -10.59 -11.36 6.64
CA LEU A 11 -9.17 -11.35 6.27
C LEU A 11 -8.35 -12.16 7.28
N ALA A 12 -7.21 -12.69 6.84
CA ALA A 12 -6.36 -13.55 7.67
C ALA A 12 -5.66 -12.81 8.82
N ALA A 13 -5.49 -11.49 8.72
CA ALA A 13 -4.87 -10.67 9.75
C ALA A 13 -5.41 -9.23 9.73
N ASP A 14 -5.42 -8.57 10.88
CA ASP A 14 -5.89 -7.20 11.05
C ASP A 14 -4.71 -6.22 11.14
N TYR A 15 -4.54 -5.41 10.10
CA TYR A 15 -3.52 -4.36 10.01
C TYR A 15 -4.10 -2.95 10.23
N SER A 16 -5.34 -2.84 10.72
CA SER A 16 -6.01 -1.55 10.98
C SER A 16 -5.32 -0.71 12.04
N ARG A 17 -4.56 -1.35 12.94
CA ARG A 17 -3.80 -0.71 14.01
C ARG A 17 -2.46 -1.44 14.25
N PRO A 18 -1.48 -0.79 14.89
CA PRO A 18 -0.24 -1.45 15.31
C PRO A 18 -0.50 -2.61 16.28
N GLY A 19 0.35 -3.65 16.20
CA GLY A 19 0.43 -4.70 17.24
C GLY A 19 -0.67 -5.78 17.27
N LEU A 20 -1.53 -5.89 16.26
CA LEU A 20 -2.64 -6.85 16.23
C LEU A 20 -2.30 -8.24 15.66
N VAL A 21 -1.11 -8.42 15.09
CA VAL A 21 -0.70 -9.66 14.40
C VAL A 21 0.43 -10.32 15.16
N GLU A 22 0.30 -11.62 15.46
CA GLU A 22 1.28 -12.42 16.19
C GLU A 22 2.47 -12.83 15.32
N GLU A 23 3.66 -12.99 15.91
CA GLU A 23 4.92 -13.30 15.20
C GLU A 23 4.88 -14.53 14.27
N PRO A 24 4.26 -15.67 14.65
CA PRO A 24 4.18 -16.81 13.74
C PRO A 24 3.43 -16.47 12.45
N LEU A 25 2.31 -15.75 12.56
CA LEU A 25 1.51 -15.35 11.41
C LEU A 25 2.26 -14.36 10.51
N LYS A 26 3.05 -13.45 11.08
CA LYS A 26 3.90 -12.54 10.28
C LYS A 26 4.87 -13.31 9.37
N SER A 27 5.50 -14.35 9.92
CA SER A 27 6.43 -15.20 9.16
C SER A 27 5.72 -15.94 8.02
N ASP A 28 4.54 -16.50 8.29
CA ASP A 28 3.72 -17.19 7.29
C ASP A 28 3.26 -16.23 6.16
N LEU A 29 2.88 -15.00 6.52
CA LEU A 29 2.48 -13.96 5.56
C LEU A 29 3.63 -13.57 4.63
N ILE A 30 4.85 -13.43 5.15
CA ILE A 30 6.04 -13.15 4.34
C ILE A 30 6.35 -14.31 3.39
N ALA A 31 6.27 -15.55 3.87
CA ALA A 31 6.47 -16.73 3.03
C ALA A 31 5.42 -16.82 1.91
N LEU A 32 4.15 -16.51 2.23
CA LEU A 32 3.07 -16.44 1.26
C LEU A 32 3.30 -15.33 0.23
N ALA A 33 3.75 -14.13 0.64
CA ALA A 33 4.06 -13.02 -0.27
C ALA A 33 5.08 -13.45 -1.35
N VAL A 34 6.16 -14.11 -0.93
CA VAL A 34 7.19 -14.61 -1.84
C VAL A 34 6.62 -15.64 -2.83
N ASN A 35 5.70 -16.48 -2.39
CA ASN A 35 5.06 -17.46 -3.28
C ASN A 35 4.08 -16.80 -4.25
N ILE A 36 3.30 -15.82 -3.80
CA ILE A 36 2.39 -15.04 -4.64
C ILE A 36 3.16 -14.36 -5.78
N ASN A 37 4.28 -13.71 -5.48
CA ASN A 37 5.09 -13.03 -6.50
C ASN A 37 5.59 -13.98 -7.61
N LYS A 38 5.85 -15.25 -7.27
CA LYS A 38 6.26 -16.27 -8.27
C LYS A 38 5.13 -16.71 -9.20
N MET A 39 3.88 -16.44 -8.85
CA MET A 39 2.72 -16.80 -9.68
C MET A 39 2.45 -15.80 -10.79
N GLN A 40 3.10 -14.62 -10.76
CA GLN A 40 2.87 -13.58 -11.74
C GLN A 40 3.26 -14.06 -13.15
N GLU A 41 2.33 -13.98 -14.08
CA GLU A 41 2.53 -14.32 -15.47
C GLU A 41 3.19 -13.17 -16.23
N LYS A 42 3.87 -13.49 -17.33
CA LYS A 42 4.58 -12.50 -18.15
C LYS A 42 3.65 -11.48 -18.81
N SER A 43 2.44 -11.88 -19.20
CA SER A 43 1.39 -11.01 -19.72
C SER A 43 0.28 -10.89 -18.69
N LEU A 44 -0.42 -9.75 -18.67
CA LEU A 44 -1.61 -9.60 -17.84
C LEU A 44 -2.64 -10.67 -18.25
N PRO A 45 -3.05 -11.58 -17.35
CA PRO A 45 -3.96 -12.68 -17.68
C PRO A 45 -5.33 -12.14 -18.12
N ALA A 46 -6.00 -12.82 -19.04
CA ALA A 46 -7.36 -12.49 -19.43
C ALA A 46 -8.34 -12.77 -18.28
N ILE A 47 -9.46 -12.05 -18.26
CA ILE A 47 -10.59 -12.38 -17.39
C ILE A 47 -11.55 -13.22 -18.22
N ASP A 48 -11.74 -14.47 -17.81
CA ASP A 48 -12.54 -15.48 -18.51
C ASP A 48 -13.24 -16.41 -17.49
N GLU A 49 -13.74 -17.55 -17.97
CA GLU A 49 -14.45 -18.54 -17.14
C GLU A 49 -13.53 -19.23 -16.11
N ASP A 50 -12.23 -19.35 -16.40
CA ASP A 50 -11.24 -19.98 -15.52
C ASP A 50 -10.56 -18.97 -14.57
N TYR A 51 -10.58 -17.69 -14.92
CA TYR A 51 -10.03 -16.60 -14.11
C TYR A 51 -11.00 -15.44 -13.96
N THR A 52 -12.06 -15.71 -13.21
CA THR A 52 -13.18 -14.77 -13.02
C THR A 52 -12.81 -13.59 -12.11
N MET A 53 -13.62 -12.53 -12.20
CA MET A 53 -13.50 -11.36 -11.31
C MET A 53 -13.64 -11.72 -9.82
N ALA A 54 -14.50 -12.69 -9.49
CA ALA A 54 -14.68 -13.16 -8.12
C ALA A 54 -13.42 -13.87 -7.59
N ARG A 55 -12.75 -14.66 -8.45
CA ARG A 55 -11.47 -15.28 -8.12
C ARG A 55 -10.40 -14.22 -7.88
N ILE A 56 -10.30 -13.22 -8.75
CA ILE A 56 -9.36 -12.12 -8.61
C ILE A 56 -9.57 -11.36 -7.28
N GLU A 57 -10.82 -11.05 -6.93
CA GLU A 57 -11.10 -10.35 -5.67
C GLU A 57 -10.71 -11.20 -4.45
N GLN A 58 -10.98 -12.50 -4.48
CA GLN A 58 -10.55 -13.42 -3.43
C GLN A 58 -9.02 -13.42 -3.29
N GLU A 59 -8.29 -13.51 -4.40
CA GLU A 59 -6.82 -13.48 -4.39
C GLU A 59 -6.27 -12.12 -3.93
N ASN A 60 -6.98 -11.02 -4.19
CA ASN A 60 -6.63 -9.71 -3.66
C ASN A 60 -6.82 -9.65 -2.13
N ARG A 61 -7.85 -10.30 -1.59
CA ARG A 61 -8.06 -10.43 -0.13
C ARG A 61 -7.00 -11.31 0.54
N GLU A 62 -6.57 -12.38 -0.12
CA GLU A 62 -5.51 -13.27 0.35
C GLU A 62 -4.14 -12.57 0.35
N TRP A 63 -3.86 -11.77 -0.69
CA TRP A 63 -2.63 -10.98 -0.81
C TRP A 63 -2.54 -9.82 0.19
N TRP A 64 -3.66 -9.18 0.54
CA TRP A 64 -3.63 -7.93 1.31
C TRP A 64 -2.85 -8.00 2.63
N PRO A 65 -3.08 -8.98 3.52
CA PRO A 65 -2.29 -9.10 4.74
C PRO A 65 -0.79 -9.30 4.48
N THR A 66 -0.43 -9.97 3.36
CA THR A 66 0.97 -10.18 3.00
C THR A 66 1.65 -8.88 2.57
N HIS A 67 0.93 -8.03 1.83
CA HIS A 67 1.39 -6.69 1.45
C HIS A 67 1.65 -5.80 2.68
N CYS A 68 0.68 -5.74 3.60
CA CYS A 68 0.82 -4.97 4.84
C CYS A 68 2.02 -5.42 5.66
N GLU A 69 2.24 -6.74 5.80
CA GLU A 69 3.37 -7.27 6.56
C GLU A 69 4.71 -6.98 5.88
N ALA A 70 4.79 -7.18 4.56
CA ALA A 70 6.00 -6.87 3.80
C ALA A 70 6.39 -5.39 3.96
N LEU A 71 5.42 -4.47 3.92
CA LEU A 71 5.67 -3.05 4.15
C LEU A 71 6.12 -2.75 5.58
N ARG A 72 5.47 -3.33 6.61
CA ARG A 72 5.88 -3.16 8.01
C ARG A 72 7.29 -3.67 8.29
N GLN A 73 7.73 -4.72 7.59
CA GLN A 73 9.08 -5.27 7.71
C GLN A 73 10.11 -4.59 6.80
N GLY A 74 9.72 -3.57 6.01
CA GLY A 74 10.62 -2.90 5.07
C GLY A 74 11.12 -3.83 3.95
N ARG A 75 10.36 -4.86 3.58
CA ARG A 75 10.72 -5.87 2.57
C ARG A 75 10.45 -5.36 1.15
N GLY A 76 11.20 -4.33 0.77
CA GLY A 76 11.14 -3.71 -0.54
C GLY A 76 11.40 -4.68 -1.70
N ASP A 77 12.17 -5.75 -1.45
CA ASP A 77 12.39 -6.84 -2.40
C ASP A 77 11.10 -7.61 -2.73
N ILE A 78 10.23 -7.81 -1.74
CA ILE A 78 8.91 -8.44 -1.92
C ILE A 78 7.95 -7.46 -2.59
N LEU A 79 7.88 -6.22 -2.08
CA LEU A 79 6.95 -5.20 -2.58
C LEU A 79 7.20 -4.87 -4.06
N THR A 80 8.46 -4.81 -4.48
CA THR A 80 8.82 -4.59 -5.89
C THR A 80 8.29 -5.72 -6.78
N GLY A 81 8.25 -6.95 -6.28
CA GLY A 81 7.74 -8.12 -7.00
C GLY A 81 6.21 -8.15 -7.16
N GLU A 82 5.47 -7.27 -6.47
CA GLU A 82 4.01 -7.17 -6.62
C GLU A 82 3.63 -6.39 -7.88
N TYR A 83 4.53 -5.55 -8.39
CA TYR A 83 4.33 -4.71 -9.57
C TYR A 83 4.54 -5.47 -10.88
N ARG A 84 3.76 -5.13 -11.90
CA ARG A 84 4.03 -5.51 -13.29
C ARG A 84 5.08 -4.58 -13.89
N GLN A 85 5.82 -5.08 -14.87
CA GLN A 85 6.85 -4.30 -15.59
C GLN A 85 6.27 -3.03 -16.24
N GLU A 86 5.04 -3.13 -16.71
CA GLU A 86 4.24 -2.09 -17.37
C GLU A 86 3.38 -1.26 -16.42
N LEU A 87 3.70 -1.24 -15.11
CA LEU A 87 2.99 -0.45 -14.10
C LEU A 87 2.75 0.99 -14.55
N VAL A 88 1.53 1.47 -14.39
CA VAL A 88 1.24 2.92 -14.42
C VAL A 88 1.05 3.40 -13.00
N TYR A 89 1.91 4.32 -12.57
CA TYR A 89 1.85 4.89 -11.24
C TYR A 89 1.52 6.38 -11.30
N PHE A 90 0.43 6.79 -10.66
CA PHE A 90 -0.01 8.18 -10.61
C PHE A 90 0.00 8.71 -9.19
N CYS A 91 0.68 9.83 -8.97
CA CYS A 91 0.64 10.54 -7.70
C CYS A 91 0.78 12.05 -7.86
N GLN A 92 0.98 12.77 -6.75
CA GLN A 92 1.07 14.24 -6.74
C GLN A 92 2.24 14.81 -7.57
N ASP A 93 3.28 14.02 -7.82
CA ASP A 93 4.41 14.43 -8.64
C ASP A 93 4.19 14.17 -10.14
N GLY A 94 3.06 13.53 -10.49
CA GLY A 94 2.70 13.19 -11.86
C GLY A 94 2.65 11.68 -12.13
N PRO A 95 2.53 11.30 -13.40
CA PRO A 95 2.55 9.90 -13.81
C PRO A 95 3.98 9.37 -14.00
N PHE A 96 4.19 8.11 -13.64
CA PHE A 96 5.39 7.31 -13.87
C PHE A 96 4.99 6.03 -14.59
N TYR A 97 5.79 5.63 -15.58
CA TYR A 97 5.51 4.48 -16.44
C TYR A 97 6.61 3.43 -16.32
N GLY A 98 6.18 2.22 -16.00
CA GLY A 98 7.03 1.09 -15.69
C GLY A 98 7.70 1.17 -14.33
N ILE A 99 8.28 0.04 -13.90
CA ILE A 99 8.85 -0.09 -12.56
C ILE A 99 10.12 0.73 -12.35
N GLU A 100 10.85 1.09 -13.41
CA GLU A 100 12.12 1.81 -13.28
C GLU A 100 11.92 3.29 -12.94
N GLU A 101 10.94 3.95 -13.56
CA GLU A 101 10.66 5.37 -13.31
C GLU A 101 10.20 5.62 -11.87
N GLN A 102 9.38 4.71 -11.33
CA GLN A 102 8.86 4.87 -9.96
C GLN A 102 9.92 4.62 -8.87
N LYS A 103 10.94 3.79 -9.11
CA LYS A 103 11.93 3.40 -8.07
C LYS A 103 12.63 4.60 -7.45
N VAL A 104 13.02 5.57 -8.29
CA VAL A 104 13.70 6.79 -7.85
C VAL A 104 12.82 7.55 -6.87
N ARG A 105 11.50 7.55 -7.07
CA ARG A 105 10.55 8.26 -6.21
C ARG A 105 10.15 7.45 -4.97
N GLU A 106 9.78 6.19 -5.15
CA GLU A 106 9.22 5.34 -4.11
C GLU A 106 10.20 5.11 -2.96
N GLN A 107 11.51 5.01 -3.24
CA GLN A 107 12.54 4.93 -2.19
C GLN A 107 12.48 6.11 -1.20
N HIS A 108 12.17 7.33 -1.67
CA HIS A 108 12.08 8.50 -0.80
C HIS A 108 10.84 8.42 0.09
N TRP A 109 9.74 7.88 -0.43
CA TRP A 109 8.53 7.69 0.36
C TRP A 109 8.69 6.58 1.38
N TRP A 110 9.26 5.45 0.98
CA TRP A 110 9.60 4.35 1.89
C TRP A 110 10.49 4.83 3.03
N ALA A 111 11.51 5.65 2.75
CA ALA A 111 12.35 6.22 3.80
C ALA A 111 11.55 7.09 4.80
N LEU A 112 10.51 7.79 4.34
CA LEU A 112 9.67 8.65 5.19
C LEU A 112 8.61 7.87 5.96
N ILE A 113 8.05 6.79 5.41
CA ILE A 113 6.96 6.03 6.04
C ILE A 113 7.47 4.84 6.89
N ALA A 114 8.68 4.36 6.64
CA ALA A 114 9.34 3.27 7.38
C ALA A 114 10.44 3.77 8.32
N GLN A 115 10.29 4.98 8.88
CA GLN A 115 11.23 5.54 9.85
C GLN A 115 11.30 4.68 11.12
N PRO A 116 12.46 4.59 11.80
CA PRO A 116 12.54 3.91 13.10
C PRO A 116 11.56 4.51 14.11
N GLY A 117 10.85 3.65 14.85
CA GLY A 117 9.85 4.07 15.84
C GLY A 117 8.55 4.59 15.23
N VAL A 118 8.28 4.26 13.96
CA VAL A 118 7.04 4.59 13.27
C VAL A 118 6.40 3.30 12.75
N CYS A 119 5.12 3.10 13.08
CA CYS A 119 4.35 1.96 12.63
C CYS A 119 3.25 2.39 11.65
N MET A 120 3.22 1.76 10.48
CA MET A 120 2.18 1.96 9.50
C MET A 120 0.94 1.13 9.82
N ALA A 121 -0.25 1.71 9.62
CA ALA A 121 -1.53 1.05 9.79
C ALA A 121 -2.47 1.40 8.63
N TRP A 122 -3.45 0.52 8.39
CA TRP A 122 -4.39 0.66 7.28
C TRP A 122 -5.83 0.52 7.78
N PRO A 123 -6.43 1.58 8.34
CA PRO A 123 -7.75 1.50 8.96
C PRO A 123 -8.88 1.09 8.00
N ILE A 124 -8.69 1.33 6.70
CA ILE A 124 -9.68 1.04 5.65
C ILE A 124 -9.00 0.25 4.54
N VAL A 125 -9.62 -0.86 4.17
CA VAL A 125 -9.34 -1.60 2.92
C VAL A 125 -10.66 -2.06 2.32
N MET A 126 -10.79 -1.93 1.01
CA MET A 126 -11.95 -2.39 0.24
C MET A 126 -11.47 -3.13 -0.99
N PHE A 127 -12.19 -4.19 -1.33
CA PHE A 127 -11.93 -5.02 -2.50
C PHE A 127 -13.14 -4.97 -3.42
N HIS A 128 -12.91 -4.72 -4.70
CA HIS A 128 -13.93 -4.80 -5.74
C HIS A 128 -13.32 -5.29 -7.04
N GLY A 129 -13.39 -6.60 -7.27
CA GLY A 129 -12.70 -7.22 -8.40
C GLY A 129 -11.19 -6.95 -8.34
N GLU A 130 -10.67 -6.27 -9.37
CA GLU A 130 -9.26 -5.88 -9.47
C GLU A 130 -8.88 -4.70 -8.54
N PHE A 131 -9.86 -3.92 -8.09
CA PHE A 131 -9.59 -2.72 -7.29
C PHE A 131 -9.42 -3.07 -5.82
N VAL A 132 -8.28 -2.66 -5.27
CA VAL A 132 -8.00 -2.62 -3.85
C VAL A 132 -7.84 -1.15 -3.46
N TRP A 133 -8.85 -0.58 -2.81
CA TRP A 133 -8.76 0.76 -2.25
C TRP A 133 -8.37 0.67 -0.78
N PHE A 134 -7.41 1.46 -0.34
CA PHE A 134 -7.07 1.53 1.08
C PHE A 134 -6.66 2.93 1.52
N GLU A 135 -6.86 3.19 2.80
CA GLU A 135 -6.32 4.35 3.49
C GLU A 135 -5.29 3.90 4.51
N TRP A 136 -4.20 4.64 4.62
CA TRP A 136 -3.10 4.32 5.50
C TRP A 136 -2.66 5.54 6.31
N ASN A 137 -2.06 5.28 7.47
CA ASN A 137 -1.36 6.28 8.27
C ASN A 137 -0.08 5.71 8.90
N CYS A 138 0.88 6.59 9.13
CA CYS A 138 2.11 6.30 9.86
C CYS A 138 2.00 6.91 11.26
N ILE A 139 2.13 6.07 12.28
CA ILE A 139 1.91 6.42 13.68
C ILE A 139 3.25 6.33 14.42
N ASP A 140 3.64 7.39 15.11
CA ASP A 140 4.81 7.39 15.98
C ASP A 140 4.55 6.48 17.20
N ASP A 141 5.45 5.52 17.45
CA ASP A 141 5.25 4.48 18.46
C ASP A 141 5.26 5.04 19.90
N GLN A 142 5.89 6.18 20.14
CA GLN A 142 6.02 6.79 21.47
C GLN A 142 4.87 7.75 21.77
N THR A 143 4.49 8.57 20.79
CA THR A 143 3.56 9.69 20.97
C THR A 143 2.16 9.43 20.39
N SER A 144 2.00 8.40 19.56
CA SER A 144 0.80 8.14 18.78
C SER A 144 0.43 9.25 17.78
N GLU A 145 1.35 10.18 17.50
CA GLU A 145 1.16 11.22 16.49
C GLU A 145 1.12 10.59 15.08
N THR A 146 0.21 11.07 14.24
CA THR A 146 0.21 10.67 12.82
C THR A 146 1.22 11.53 12.07
N LEU A 147 2.24 10.90 11.50
CA LEU A 147 3.35 11.57 10.80
C LEU A 147 3.08 11.74 9.30
N ALA A 148 2.37 10.78 8.73
CA ALA A 148 1.94 10.78 7.34
C ALA A 148 0.65 9.99 7.20
N LYS A 149 -0.13 10.28 6.16
CA LYS A 149 -1.27 9.47 5.75
C LYS A 149 -1.46 9.52 4.26
N GLY A 150 -2.24 8.58 3.74
CA GLY A 150 -2.61 8.60 2.34
C GLY A 150 -3.76 7.68 2.02
N SER A 151 -4.16 7.74 0.76
CA SER A 151 -5.12 6.83 0.16
C SER A 151 -4.57 6.30 -1.15
N VAL A 152 -4.82 5.03 -1.43
CA VAL A 152 -4.32 4.35 -2.61
C VAL A 152 -5.46 3.62 -3.32
N SER A 153 -5.55 3.82 -4.63
CA SER A 153 -6.26 2.96 -5.55
C SER A 153 -5.25 2.03 -6.21
N TRP A 154 -5.29 0.76 -5.83
CA TRP A 154 -4.37 -0.26 -6.30
C TRP A 154 -5.12 -1.24 -7.20
N VAL A 155 -4.77 -1.31 -8.47
CA VAL A 155 -5.45 -2.20 -9.42
C VAL A 155 -4.56 -3.40 -9.69
N ARG A 156 -5.02 -4.54 -9.18
CA ARG A 156 -4.30 -5.81 -9.15
C ARG A 156 -5.17 -6.93 -9.70
N ARG A 157 -4.64 -7.65 -10.69
CA ARG A 157 -5.33 -8.80 -11.31
C ARG A 157 -4.94 -10.11 -10.63
N GLY A 158 -5.28 -10.25 -9.36
CA GLY A 158 -5.03 -11.46 -8.57
C GLY A 158 -3.54 -11.87 -8.53
N HIS A 159 -3.25 -13.10 -8.12
CA HIS A 159 -1.88 -13.61 -7.98
C HIS A 159 -1.13 -13.70 -9.32
N ARG A 160 -1.85 -14.04 -10.39
CA ARG A 160 -1.26 -14.21 -11.73
C ARG A 160 -0.96 -12.88 -12.42
N GLY A 161 -1.70 -11.82 -12.10
CA GLY A 161 -1.55 -10.53 -12.75
C GLY A 161 -0.71 -9.53 -11.98
N GLY A 162 -0.75 -9.52 -10.64
CA GLY A 162 -0.09 -8.47 -9.86
C GLY A 162 -0.63 -7.06 -10.17
N CYS A 163 0.07 -6.04 -9.67
CA CYS A 163 -0.33 -4.64 -9.76
C CYS A 163 0.10 -4.01 -11.09
N TYR A 164 -0.85 -3.52 -11.87
CA TYR A 164 -0.56 -2.84 -13.13
C TYR A 164 -0.98 -1.36 -13.13
N PHE A 165 -1.73 -0.91 -12.12
CA PHE A 165 -1.98 0.49 -11.87
C PHE A 165 -1.97 0.79 -10.38
N LYS A 166 -1.31 1.88 -10.00
CA LYS A 166 -1.33 2.44 -8.66
C LYS A 166 -1.65 3.93 -8.75
N GLY A 167 -2.66 4.39 -8.01
CA GLY A 167 -2.95 5.80 -7.82
C GLY A 167 -2.80 6.13 -6.33
N GLU A 168 -1.97 7.10 -5.97
CA GLU A 168 -1.68 7.41 -4.57
C GLU A 168 -1.77 8.92 -4.29
N GLN A 169 -2.45 9.27 -3.21
CA GLN A 169 -2.43 10.61 -2.63
C GLN A 169 -1.90 10.51 -1.21
N LEU A 170 -0.94 11.37 -0.88
CA LEU A 170 -0.30 11.36 0.43
C LEU A 170 -0.19 12.73 1.07
N THR A 171 -0.07 12.76 2.39
CA THR A 171 0.03 13.98 3.19
C THR A 171 1.00 13.71 4.33
N PHE A 172 2.02 14.57 4.46
CA PHE A 172 2.99 14.54 5.55
C PHE A 172 2.65 15.62 6.57
N TYR A 173 2.79 15.30 7.86
CA TYR A 173 2.42 16.16 8.99
C TYR A 173 3.63 16.76 9.73
N ARG A 174 4.77 16.07 9.76
CA ARG A 174 6.04 16.63 10.28
C ARG A 174 6.84 17.29 9.14
N ASP A 175 7.66 18.29 9.50
CA ASP A 175 8.42 19.20 8.62
C ASP A 175 7.59 20.21 7.79
N VAL A 176 6.75 21.00 8.47
CA VAL A 176 5.95 22.09 7.87
C VAL A 176 6.60 23.48 7.99
N PHE A 177 7.93 23.57 7.90
CA PHE A 177 8.56 24.89 7.79
C PHE A 177 8.31 25.47 6.39
N SER A 178 7.57 26.58 6.34
CA SER A 178 7.45 27.38 5.11
C SER A 178 8.80 28.03 4.80
N SER A 179 9.14 28.16 3.52
CA SER A 179 10.37 28.86 3.13
C SER A 179 10.36 30.31 3.65
N PRO A 180 11.54 30.93 3.94
CA PRO A 180 11.61 32.31 4.39
C PRO A 180 10.84 33.29 3.47
N GLU A 181 10.81 33.03 2.17
CA GLU A 181 10.11 33.83 1.16
C GLU A 181 8.59 33.74 1.31
N LEU A 182 8.04 32.57 1.66
CA LEU A 182 6.61 32.38 1.88
C LEU A 182 6.14 33.03 3.19
N LEU A 183 6.97 32.98 4.24
CA LEU A 183 6.70 33.67 5.50
C LEU A 183 6.64 35.20 5.33
N GLN A 184 7.43 35.76 4.41
CA GLN A 184 7.40 37.19 4.07
C GLN A 184 6.10 37.63 3.39
N LEU A 185 5.34 36.74 2.76
CA LEU A 185 4.10 37.10 2.07
C LEU A 185 2.93 37.37 3.03
N ILE A 186 2.94 36.76 4.22
CA ILE A 186 1.87 36.87 5.23
C ILE A 186 2.22 37.79 6.41
N THR A 187 3.46 38.29 6.47
CA THR A 187 3.97 39.19 7.52
C THR A 187 4.12 40.63 7.05
N ARG A 188 3.70 40.96 5.83
CA ARG A 188 3.59 42.34 5.35
C ARG A 188 2.37 43.01 5.98
N ASN A 189 2.60 43.88 6.95
CA ASN A 189 1.68 44.96 7.29
C ASN A 189 1.83 46.10 6.27
#